data_AF-G9YMC4-F1
#
_entry.id   AF-G9YMC4-F1
#
_cell.length_a   1.000
_cell.length_b   1.000
_cell.length_c   1.000
_cell.angle_alpha   90.00
_cell.angle_beta   90.00
_cell.angle_gamma   90.00
#
_symmetry.space_group_name_H-M   'P 1'
#
loop_
_entity.id
_entity.type
_entity.pdbx_description
1 polymer ?
#
loop_
_entity_poly.entity_id
_entity_poly.type
_entity_poly.pdbx_seq_one_letter_code
_entity_poly.pdbx_strand_id
1 'polypeptide(L)'
;MFGYVRPNRDELKVRELRDYEALYCGLCHALGRRHGFFARFFLNYDFTFLAMLLDGSKPTAEQKRCPARLWCRKKGCICAGSVDAAADAGTILSYWKLRDTVADGPFWKGTAARVLSFLLRPGYRRAAQARPEFDRAVRSCLEELQALEQEGSPSLDRTADTFARILAAAALPAQSSARTRALEQLLYHVGRWIYLVDAWDDLEEDGRTGSYNPIAARFPEQVEANRDYLRTTLLHSLNLARSACALLELGHWQGAVENILYLGLPMVEELVFTGRWKAVNHQNRRRIS
;
A
#
# COMPACT_ATOMS: atom_id res chain seq x y z
N MET A 1 -5.36 -6.73 2.52
CA MET A 1 -5.15 -5.58 1.59
C MET A 1 -4.33 -4.58 2.34
N PHE A 2 -3.10 -4.39 1.87
CA PHE A 2 -2.05 -3.69 2.59
C PHE A 2 -2.51 -2.28 3.00
N GLY A 3 -2.18 -1.96 4.24
CA GLY A 3 -2.45 -0.71 4.91
C GLY A 3 -1.50 -0.58 6.09
N TYR A 4 -0.25 -1.01 5.86
CA TYR A 4 0.85 -1.00 6.83
C TYR A 4 1.52 0.38 6.86
N VAL A 5 1.44 1.15 5.77
CA VAL A 5 2.04 2.49 5.70
C VAL A 5 1.13 3.48 6.42
N ARG A 6 1.34 3.65 7.73
CA ARG A 6 0.54 4.53 8.58
C ARG A 6 1.41 5.53 9.31
N PRO A 7 0.93 6.75 9.55
CA PRO A 7 1.60 7.68 10.44
C PRO A 7 1.47 7.22 11.89
N ASN A 8 2.44 7.59 12.72
CA ASN A 8 2.24 7.65 14.17
C ASN A 8 1.41 8.91 14.47
N ARG A 9 0.12 8.71 14.73
CA ARG A 9 -0.87 9.80 14.87
C ARG A 9 -0.58 10.73 16.04
N ASP A 10 -0.02 10.18 17.12
CA ASP A 10 0.23 10.94 18.35
C ASP A 10 1.42 11.90 18.19
N GLU A 11 2.27 11.65 17.19
CA GLU A 11 3.45 12.42 16.83
C GLU A 11 3.25 13.32 15.60
N LEU A 12 2.03 13.39 15.07
CA LEU A 12 1.69 14.33 13.99
C LEU A 12 1.22 15.66 14.57
N LYS A 13 1.61 16.78 13.94
CA LYS A 13 1.01 18.07 14.27
C LYS A 13 -0.49 18.00 13.97
N VAL A 14 -1.30 18.67 14.79
CA VAL A 14 -2.76 18.70 14.62
C VAL A 14 -3.18 19.12 13.19
N ARG A 15 -2.45 20.06 12.57
CA ARG A 15 -2.68 20.46 11.18
C ARG A 15 -2.40 19.32 10.19
N GLU A 16 -1.26 18.65 10.33
CA GLU A 16 -0.83 17.55 9.45
C GLU A 16 -1.79 16.36 9.56
N LEU A 17 -2.24 16.03 10.77
CA LEU A 17 -3.25 14.99 10.97
C LEU A 17 -4.59 15.34 10.29
N ARG A 18 -5.06 16.59 10.40
CA ARG A 18 -6.28 17.04 9.72
C ARG A 18 -6.15 16.97 8.20
N ASP A 19 -5.02 17.41 7.66
CA ASP A 19 -4.76 17.38 6.21
C ASP A 19 -4.63 15.93 5.71
N TYR A 20 -3.97 15.06 6.47
CA TYR A 20 -3.88 13.62 6.19
C TYR A 20 -5.26 12.96 6.16
N GLU A 21 -6.13 13.23 7.15
CA GLU A 21 -7.49 12.72 7.17
C GLU A 21 -8.34 13.26 6.00
N ALA A 22 -8.13 14.53 5.62
CA ALA A 22 -8.79 15.13 4.47
C ALA A 22 -8.30 14.52 3.14
N LEU A 23 -7.03 14.13 3.05
CA LEU A 23 -6.47 13.43 1.90
C LEU A 23 -7.03 12.01 1.79
N TYR A 24 -7.10 11.28 2.90
CA TYR A 24 -7.73 9.96 2.98
C TYR A 24 -9.20 10.00 2.53
N CYS A 25 -9.96 11.01 2.98
CA CYS A 25 -11.34 11.23 2.53
C CYS A 25 -11.40 11.61 1.05
N GLY A 26 -10.48 12.45 0.58
CA GLY A 26 -10.31 12.80 -0.83
C GLY A 26 -10.14 11.59 -1.72
N LEU A 27 -9.24 10.67 -1.33
CA LEU A 27 -8.97 9.42 -2.03
C LEU A 27 -10.21 8.51 -2.11
N CYS A 28 -10.96 8.38 -1.01
CA CYS A 28 -12.24 7.66 -1.00
C CYS A 28 -13.25 8.23 -2.02
N HIS A 29 -13.34 9.56 -2.10
CA HIS A 29 -14.18 10.22 -3.08
C HIS A 29 -13.68 10.04 -4.51
N ALA A 30 -12.37 10.11 -4.75
CA ALA A 30 -11.75 9.90 -6.05
C ALA A 30 -11.99 8.47 -6.56
N LEU A 31 -11.75 7.44 -5.73
CA LEU A 31 -12.06 6.04 -6.03
C LEU A 31 -13.50 5.87 -6.49
N GLY A 32 -14.42 6.42 -5.71
CA GLY A 32 -15.85 6.38 -6.01
C GLY A 32 -16.26 7.08 -7.30
N ARG A 33 -15.69 8.27 -7.56
CA ARG A 33 -16.00 9.11 -8.73
C ARG A 33 -15.46 8.51 -10.02
N ARG A 34 -14.24 7.97 -9.99
CA ARG A 34 -13.53 7.49 -11.18
C ARG A 34 -13.82 6.03 -11.49
N HIS A 35 -13.87 5.19 -10.45
CA HIS A 35 -13.89 3.73 -10.60
C HIS A 35 -15.17 3.08 -10.11
N GLY A 36 -16.10 3.85 -9.55
CA GLY A 36 -17.41 3.39 -9.11
C GLY A 36 -17.47 3.05 -7.62
N PHE A 37 -18.66 2.72 -7.14
CA PHE A 37 -18.93 2.58 -5.70
C PHE A 37 -18.05 1.53 -5.02
N PHE A 38 -17.86 0.37 -5.65
CA PHE A 38 -17.10 -0.73 -5.07
C PHE A 38 -15.60 -0.45 -4.93
N ALA A 39 -15.05 0.46 -5.74
CA ALA A 39 -13.65 0.88 -5.61
C ALA A 39 -13.35 1.53 -4.24
N ARG A 40 -14.37 2.09 -3.57
CA ARG A 40 -14.21 2.68 -2.24
C ARG A 40 -13.85 1.67 -1.16
N PHE A 41 -14.21 0.38 -1.33
CA PHE A 41 -13.82 -0.67 -0.38
C PHE A 41 -12.32 -0.97 -0.40
N PHE A 42 -11.64 -0.51 -1.45
CA PHE A 42 -10.19 -0.69 -1.63
C PHE A 42 -9.38 0.53 -1.19
N LEU A 43 -10.00 1.41 -0.40
CA LEU A 43 -9.31 2.50 0.26
C LEU A 43 -8.32 1.97 1.31
N ASN A 44 -7.05 2.36 1.20
CA ASN A 44 -6.02 2.07 2.19
C ASN A 44 -5.11 3.28 2.42
N TYR A 45 -4.26 3.18 3.45
CA TYR A 45 -3.31 4.22 3.80
C TYR A 45 -2.10 4.27 2.86
N ASP A 46 -1.75 3.15 2.22
CA ASP A 46 -0.62 3.07 1.30
C ASP A 46 -0.85 3.97 0.07
N PHE A 47 -2.07 4.03 -0.46
CA PHE A 47 -2.43 4.96 -1.55
C PHE A 47 -2.60 6.40 -1.07
N THR A 48 -2.92 6.64 0.20
CA THR A 48 -2.82 7.99 0.79
C THR A 48 -1.36 8.44 0.85
N PHE A 49 -0.45 7.55 1.21
CA PHE A 49 0.98 7.81 1.17
C PHE A 49 1.45 8.10 -0.27
N LEU A 50 1.06 7.28 -1.24
CA LEU A 50 1.35 7.55 -2.65
C LEU A 50 0.82 8.93 -3.09
N ALA A 51 -0.41 9.30 -2.74
CA ALA A 51 -0.97 10.60 -3.10
C ALA A 51 -0.13 11.79 -2.56
N MET A 52 0.43 11.68 -1.35
CA MET A 52 1.33 12.70 -0.78
C MET A 52 2.65 12.81 -1.55
N LEU A 53 3.19 11.70 -2.05
CA LEU A 53 4.45 11.68 -2.77
C LEU A 53 4.33 12.22 -4.21
N LEU A 54 3.17 12.03 -4.84
CA LEU A 54 2.94 12.44 -6.23
C LEU A 54 2.78 13.96 -6.38
N ASP A 55 2.30 14.66 -5.34
CA ASP A 55 2.13 16.12 -5.37
C ASP A 55 2.37 16.72 -3.99
N GLY A 56 3.46 17.49 -3.89
CA GLY A 56 3.86 18.22 -2.68
C GLY A 56 3.19 19.58 -2.51
N SER A 57 2.34 19.99 -3.46
CA SER A 57 1.64 21.28 -3.37
C SER A 57 0.62 21.28 -2.24
N LYS A 58 0.34 22.46 -1.68
CA LYS A 58 -0.70 22.60 -0.66
C LYS A 58 -2.06 22.38 -1.32
N PRO A 59 -2.79 21.32 -0.97
CA PRO A 59 -4.04 21.03 -1.62
C PRO A 59 -5.18 21.93 -1.13
N THR A 60 -6.17 22.12 -1.97
CA THR A 60 -7.46 22.71 -1.59
C THR A 60 -8.40 21.62 -1.08
N ALA A 61 -9.01 21.86 0.08
CA ALA A 61 -9.99 20.97 0.67
C ALA A 61 -11.42 21.43 0.35
N GLU A 62 -12.25 20.52 -0.11
CA GLU A 62 -13.69 20.73 -0.34
C GLU A 62 -14.51 20.01 0.74
N GLN A 63 -15.69 20.53 1.09
CA GLN A 63 -16.57 19.89 2.06
C GLN A 63 -17.51 18.87 1.39
N LYS A 64 -17.29 17.56 1.63
CA LYS A 64 -18.09 16.48 1.04
C LYS A 64 -18.74 15.59 2.12
N ARG A 65 -19.89 14.99 1.78
CA ARG A 65 -20.56 14.03 2.67
C ARG A 65 -19.90 12.66 2.52
N CYS A 66 -19.60 12.03 3.66
CA CYS A 66 -19.07 10.68 3.67
C CYS A 66 -20.15 9.68 3.23
N PRO A 67 -19.91 8.84 2.21
CA PRO A 67 -20.89 7.86 1.75
C PRO A 67 -21.16 6.75 2.78
N ALA A 68 -20.21 6.45 3.66
CA ALA A 68 -20.37 5.45 4.73
C ALA A 68 -21.13 5.99 5.95
N ARG A 69 -21.20 7.32 6.11
CA ARG A 69 -21.82 7.99 7.25
C ARG A 69 -22.70 9.14 6.76
N LEU A 70 -23.86 8.77 6.19
CA LEU A 70 -24.84 9.70 5.62
C LEU A 70 -25.34 10.76 6.63
N TRP A 71 -25.32 10.42 7.93
CA TRP A 71 -25.79 11.26 9.04
C TRP A 71 -24.69 12.10 9.69
N CYS A 72 -23.43 11.96 9.28
CA CYS A 72 -22.35 12.78 9.80
C CYS A 72 -22.19 14.10 9.05
N ARG A 73 -21.60 15.10 9.72
CA ARG A 73 -21.23 16.37 9.11
C ARG A 73 -20.32 16.15 7.89
N LYS A 74 -20.35 17.09 6.95
CA LYS A 74 -19.40 17.11 5.82
C LYS A 74 -17.96 17.09 6.37
N LYS A 75 -17.11 16.34 5.70
CA LYS A 75 -15.66 16.26 5.98
C LYS A 75 -14.90 17.04 4.91
N GLY A 76 -13.78 17.64 5.31
CA GLY A 76 -12.81 18.17 4.35
C GLY A 76 -12.27 17.02 3.50
N CYS A 77 -12.24 17.22 2.18
CA CYS A 77 -11.78 16.26 1.20
C CYS A 77 -10.83 16.98 0.26
N ILE A 78 -9.56 16.61 0.30
CA ILE A 78 -8.55 17.13 -0.62
C ILE A 78 -8.80 16.54 -2.01
N CYS A 79 -8.94 17.42 -3.00
CA CYS A 79 -9.14 17.03 -4.39
C CYS A 79 -7.98 17.57 -5.20
N ALA A 80 -7.11 16.69 -5.69
CA ALA A 80 -5.96 17.04 -6.51
C ALA A 80 -5.70 15.94 -7.55
N GLY A 81 -4.98 16.27 -8.62
CA GLY A 81 -4.63 15.31 -9.68
C GLY A 81 -3.83 14.11 -9.15
N SER A 82 -3.01 14.31 -8.11
CA SER A 82 -2.29 13.24 -7.41
C SER A 82 -3.21 12.23 -6.73
N VAL A 83 -4.33 12.69 -6.17
CA VAL A 83 -5.35 11.83 -5.54
C VAL A 83 -6.03 10.95 -6.59
N ASP A 84 -6.29 11.51 -7.77
CA ASP A 84 -6.83 10.76 -8.90
C ASP A 84 -5.85 9.69 -9.40
N ALA A 85 -4.56 10.03 -9.56
CA ALA A 85 -3.53 9.10 -9.99
C ALA A 85 -3.27 7.98 -8.97
N ALA A 86 -3.38 8.29 -7.67
CA ALA A 86 -3.32 7.30 -6.60
C ALA A 86 -4.57 6.40 -6.57
N ALA A 87 -5.76 6.94 -6.86
CA ALA A 87 -6.99 6.15 -7.01
C ALA A 87 -6.92 5.20 -8.21
N ASP A 88 -6.36 5.65 -9.33
CA ASP A 88 -6.13 4.82 -10.51
C ASP A 88 -5.19 3.65 -10.16
N ALA A 89 -4.05 3.94 -9.52
CA ALA A 89 -3.08 2.91 -9.09
C ALA A 89 -3.69 1.91 -8.12
N GLY A 90 -4.44 2.41 -7.12
CA GLY A 90 -5.08 1.54 -6.14
C GLY A 90 -6.15 0.64 -6.72
N THR A 91 -6.89 1.13 -7.73
CA THR A 91 -7.88 0.32 -8.45
C THR A 91 -7.23 -0.78 -9.27
N ILE A 92 -6.12 -0.49 -9.96
CA ILE A 92 -5.35 -1.48 -10.74
C ILE A 92 -4.85 -2.59 -9.82
N LEU A 93 -4.15 -2.25 -8.73
CA LEU A 93 -3.60 -3.23 -7.80
C LEU A 93 -4.67 -4.07 -7.13
N SER A 94 -5.77 -3.44 -6.74
CA SER A 94 -6.90 -4.13 -6.12
C SER A 94 -7.58 -5.10 -7.07
N TYR A 95 -7.74 -4.73 -8.34
CA TYR A 95 -8.30 -5.61 -9.35
C TYR A 95 -7.41 -6.85 -9.57
N TRP A 96 -6.11 -6.66 -9.73
CA TRP A 96 -5.19 -7.77 -9.92
C TRP A 96 -5.07 -8.67 -8.69
N LYS A 97 -5.01 -8.12 -7.47
CA LYS A 97 -5.03 -8.92 -6.23
C LYS A 97 -6.29 -9.76 -6.09
N LEU A 98 -7.46 -9.24 -6.47
CA LEU A 98 -8.69 -10.05 -6.47
C LEU A 98 -8.64 -11.16 -7.51
N ARG A 99 -8.05 -10.90 -8.69
CA ARG A 99 -7.93 -11.90 -9.74
C ARG A 99 -7.00 -13.03 -9.33
N ASP A 100 -5.90 -12.69 -8.66
CA ASP A 100 -4.95 -13.61 -8.05
C ASP A 100 -5.63 -14.49 -6.99
N THR A 101 -6.38 -13.88 -6.06
CA THR A 101 -7.19 -14.63 -5.06
C THR A 101 -8.24 -15.55 -5.71
N VAL A 102 -8.73 -15.23 -6.92
CA VAL A 102 -9.66 -16.10 -7.66
C VAL A 102 -8.94 -17.28 -8.33
N ALA A 103 -7.69 -17.09 -8.74
CA ALA A 103 -6.87 -18.13 -9.35
C ALA A 103 -6.38 -19.14 -8.30
N ASP A 104 -5.96 -18.67 -7.12
CA ASP A 104 -5.30 -19.50 -6.11
C ASP A 104 -6.19 -19.87 -4.91
N GLY A 105 -7.35 -19.22 -4.75
CA GLY A 105 -8.18 -19.34 -3.54
C GLY A 105 -9.15 -20.53 -3.53
N PRO A 106 -9.46 -21.09 -2.33
CA PRO A 106 -10.51 -22.11 -2.17
C PRO A 106 -11.89 -21.57 -2.59
N PHE A 107 -12.77 -22.47 -3.06
CA PHE A 107 -14.05 -22.16 -3.73
C PHE A 107 -14.86 -21.01 -3.08
N TRP A 108 -14.94 -20.97 -1.75
CA TRP A 108 -15.69 -19.94 -1.00
C TRP A 108 -15.00 -18.57 -0.90
N LYS A 109 -13.67 -18.49 -0.72
CA LYS A 109 -12.94 -17.20 -0.79
C LYS A 109 -12.92 -16.70 -2.24
N GLY A 110 -12.88 -17.61 -3.21
CA GLY A 110 -12.90 -17.30 -4.64
C GLY A 110 -14.23 -16.72 -5.15
N THR A 111 -15.40 -17.09 -4.60
CA THR A 111 -16.69 -16.54 -5.09
C THR A 111 -16.86 -15.05 -4.80
N ALA A 112 -16.55 -14.60 -3.57
CA ALA A 112 -16.62 -13.18 -3.22
C ALA A 112 -15.61 -12.34 -4.02
N ALA A 113 -14.38 -12.85 -4.19
CA ALA A 113 -13.36 -12.19 -5.02
C ALA A 113 -13.75 -12.14 -6.51
N ARG A 114 -14.45 -13.17 -7.01
CA ARG A 114 -14.98 -13.20 -8.38
C ARG A 114 -16.09 -12.17 -8.61
N VAL A 115 -17.01 -12.03 -7.66
CA VAL A 115 -18.07 -11.00 -7.74
C VAL A 115 -17.44 -9.60 -7.68
N LEU A 116 -16.53 -9.35 -6.74
CA LEU A 116 -15.87 -8.05 -6.60
C LEU A 116 -15.01 -7.70 -7.82
N SER A 117 -14.26 -8.65 -8.38
CA SER A 117 -13.46 -8.41 -9.59
C SER A 117 -14.36 -8.11 -10.79
N PHE A 118 -15.52 -8.76 -10.93
CA PHE A 118 -16.50 -8.42 -11.95
C PHE A 118 -17.04 -6.98 -11.78
N LEU A 119 -17.45 -6.61 -10.56
CA LEU A 119 -17.98 -5.28 -10.26
C LEU A 119 -16.94 -4.16 -10.43
N LEU A 120 -15.67 -4.46 -10.14
CA LEU A 120 -14.56 -3.52 -10.34
C LEU A 120 -14.09 -3.41 -11.79
N ARG A 121 -14.42 -4.39 -12.65
CA ARG A 121 -13.92 -4.46 -14.03
C ARG A 121 -14.09 -3.15 -14.83
N PRO A 122 -15.24 -2.44 -14.78
CA PRO A 122 -15.37 -1.16 -15.47
C PRO A 122 -14.44 -0.08 -14.91
N GLY A 123 -14.29 -0.02 -13.58
CA GLY A 123 -13.39 0.91 -12.90
C GLY A 123 -11.92 0.63 -13.20
N TYR A 124 -11.55 -0.66 -13.20
CA TYR A 124 -10.24 -1.14 -13.63
C TYR A 124 -9.91 -0.73 -15.07
N ARG A 125 -10.83 -0.96 -16.02
CA ARG A 125 -10.60 -0.57 -17.43
C ARG A 125 -10.29 0.92 -17.58
N ARG A 126 -11.00 1.79 -16.86
CA ARG A 126 -10.72 3.24 -16.85
C ARG A 126 -9.34 3.54 -16.24
N ALA A 127 -9.01 2.89 -15.13
CA ALA A 127 -7.70 3.08 -14.48
C ALA A 127 -6.55 2.61 -15.37
N ALA A 128 -6.66 1.43 -15.99
CA ALA A 128 -5.67 0.88 -16.91
C ALA A 128 -5.51 1.74 -18.17
N GLN A 129 -6.59 2.34 -18.68
CA GLN A 129 -6.52 3.33 -19.76
C GLN A 129 -5.81 4.62 -19.33
N ALA A 130 -6.01 5.07 -18.09
CA ALA A 130 -5.33 6.25 -17.55
C ALA A 130 -3.84 6.00 -17.25
N ARG A 131 -3.47 4.76 -16.90
CA ARG A 131 -2.10 4.37 -16.52
C ARG A 131 -1.67 3.04 -17.17
N PRO A 132 -1.53 2.98 -18.50
CA PRO A 132 -1.27 1.72 -19.21
C PRO A 132 0.13 1.13 -18.93
N GLU A 133 1.14 1.97 -18.73
CA GLU A 133 2.49 1.52 -18.35
C GLU A 133 2.49 0.88 -16.95
N PHE A 134 1.77 1.48 -16.00
CA PHE A 134 1.64 0.95 -14.66
C PHE A 134 0.89 -0.38 -14.63
N ASP A 135 -0.23 -0.50 -15.35
CA ASP A 135 -0.97 -1.77 -15.46
C ASP A 135 -0.11 -2.89 -16.06
N ARG A 136 0.69 -2.59 -17.10
CA ARG A 136 1.65 -3.54 -17.67
C ARG A 136 2.72 -3.96 -16.67
N ALA A 137 3.30 -3.01 -15.94
CA ALA A 137 4.30 -3.28 -14.92
C ALA A 137 3.73 -4.17 -13.80
N VAL A 138 2.52 -3.85 -13.31
CA VAL A 138 1.81 -4.64 -12.30
C VAL A 138 1.62 -6.08 -12.78
N ARG A 139 1.08 -6.26 -14.00
CA ARG A 139 0.85 -7.60 -14.55
C ARG A 139 2.14 -8.41 -14.67
N SER A 140 3.18 -7.82 -15.27
CA SER A 140 4.46 -8.48 -15.46
C SER A 140 5.12 -8.89 -14.13
N CYS A 141 5.06 -8.03 -13.12
CA CYS A 141 5.63 -8.36 -11.81
C CYS A 141 4.80 -9.42 -11.07
N LEU A 142 3.46 -9.40 -11.19
CA LEU A 142 2.64 -10.45 -10.57
C LEU A 142 2.86 -11.81 -11.25
N GLU A 143 3.02 -11.85 -12.57
CA GLU A 143 3.39 -13.07 -13.30
C GLU A 143 4.77 -13.60 -12.85
N GLU A 144 5.75 -12.72 -12.69
CA GLU A 144 7.08 -13.05 -12.16
C GLU A 144 7.01 -13.56 -10.70
N LEU A 145 6.20 -12.92 -9.86
CA LEU A 145 6.04 -13.31 -8.46
C LEU A 145 5.39 -14.69 -8.37
N GLN A 146 4.33 -14.94 -9.13
CA GLN A 146 3.67 -16.24 -9.17
C GLN A 146 4.63 -17.36 -9.61
N ALA A 147 5.52 -17.10 -10.57
CA ALA A 147 6.54 -18.07 -10.96
C ALA A 147 7.51 -18.37 -9.80
N LEU A 148 7.95 -17.36 -9.05
CA LEU A 148 8.81 -17.54 -7.88
C LEU A 148 8.14 -18.34 -6.76
N GLU A 149 6.84 -18.13 -6.55
CA GLU A 149 6.04 -18.85 -5.57
C GLU A 149 5.88 -20.32 -5.96
N GLN A 150 5.60 -20.61 -7.24
CA GLN A 150 5.51 -21.97 -7.79
C GLN A 150 6.84 -22.72 -7.73
N GLU A 151 7.96 -22.02 -7.93
CA GLU A 151 9.31 -22.57 -7.76
C GLU A 151 9.67 -22.84 -6.29
N GLY A 152 8.88 -22.33 -5.34
CA GLY A 152 9.20 -22.40 -3.91
C GLY A 152 10.46 -21.62 -3.57
N SER A 153 10.68 -20.46 -4.21
CA SER A 153 11.94 -19.72 -4.12
C SER A 153 12.33 -19.41 -2.67
N PRO A 154 13.54 -19.77 -2.20
CA PRO A 154 13.99 -19.42 -0.86
C PRO A 154 14.54 -17.98 -0.78
N SER A 155 14.58 -17.24 -1.89
CA SER A 155 15.18 -15.90 -1.92
C SER A 155 14.18 -14.83 -1.53
N LEU A 156 14.38 -14.23 -0.34
CA LEU A 156 13.62 -13.06 0.11
C LEU A 156 13.80 -11.86 -0.84
N ASP A 157 15.01 -11.67 -1.35
CA ASP A 157 15.32 -10.52 -2.20
C ASP A 157 14.61 -10.59 -3.55
N ARG A 158 14.55 -11.77 -4.20
CA ARG A 158 13.88 -11.92 -5.50
C ARG A 158 12.38 -11.65 -5.41
N THR A 159 11.72 -12.21 -4.39
CA THR A 159 10.28 -12.03 -4.19
C THR A 159 9.95 -10.61 -3.76
N ALA A 160 10.72 -10.04 -2.82
CA ALA A 160 10.54 -8.65 -2.39
C ALA A 160 10.86 -7.63 -3.51
N ASP A 161 11.87 -7.87 -4.34
CA ASP A 161 12.20 -7.04 -5.51
C ASP A 161 11.02 -6.95 -6.48
N THR A 162 10.42 -8.10 -6.79
CA THR A 162 9.30 -8.18 -7.72
C THR A 162 8.11 -7.36 -7.24
N PHE A 163 7.73 -7.47 -5.96
CA PHE A 163 6.69 -6.64 -5.38
C PHE A 163 7.09 -5.15 -5.28
N ALA A 164 8.35 -4.87 -4.97
CA ALA A 164 8.85 -3.51 -4.87
C ALA A 164 8.84 -2.75 -6.20
N ARG A 165 9.14 -3.43 -7.32
CA ARG A 165 9.05 -2.88 -8.67
C ARG A 165 7.64 -2.44 -9.02
N ILE A 166 6.62 -3.12 -8.49
CA ILE A 166 5.23 -2.69 -8.63
C ILE A 166 5.02 -1.30 -8.01
N LEU A 167 5.45 -1.11 -6.75
CA LEU A 167 5.29 0.17 -6.08
C LEU A 167 6.15 1.26 -6.72
N ALA A 168 7.37 0.94 -7.13
CA ALA A 168 8.25 1.88 -7.85
C ALA A 168 7.60 2.39 -9.15
N ALA A 169 6.95 1.51 -9.92
CA ALA A 169 6.23 1.88 -11.15
C ALA A 169 5.03 2.81 -10.89
N ALA A 170 4.57 2.95 -9.65
CA ALA A 170 3.52 3.90 -9.29
C ALA A 170 4.01 5.36 -9.31
N ALA A 171 5.33 5.59 -9.32
CA ALA A 171 5.92 6.90 -9.55
C ALA A 171 5.42 7.49 -10.88
N LEU A 172 5.13 8.79 -10.88
CA LEU A 172 4.85 9.52 -12.11
C LEU A 172 6.12 10.24 -12.58
N PRO A 173 6.38 10.29 -13.89
CA PRO A 173 7.47 11.11 -14.42
C PRO A 173 7.36 12.54 -13.92
N ALA A 174 8.39 13.00 -13.21
CA ALA A 174 8.48 14.37 -12.73
C ALA A 174 9.22 15.25 -13.74
N GLN A 175 9.21 16.56 -13.52
CA GLN A 175 9.94 17.53 -14.35
C GLN A 175 11.46 17.26 -14.38
N SER A 176 12.01 16.61 -13.34
CA SER A 176 13.41 16.19 -13.31
C SER A 176 13.55 14.68 -13.18
N SER A 177 14.53 14.13 -13.91
CA SER A 177 14.91 12.71 -13.84
C SER A 177 15.42 12.32 -12.45
N ALA A 178 16.12 13.22 -11.76
CA ALA A 178 16.62 13.01 -10.41
C ALA A 178 15.48 12.82 -9.38
N ARG A 179 14.45 13.69 -9.42
CA ARG A 179 13.27 13.55 -8.55
C ARG A 179 12.53 12.24 -8.83
N THR A 180 12.36 11.92 -10.12
CA THR A 180 11.70 10.66 -10.53
C THR A 180 12.43 9.45 -9.96
N ARG A 181 13.76 9.40 -10.12
CA ARG A 181 14.60 8.33 -9.58
C ARG A 181 14.54 8.23 -8.06
N ALA A 182 14.61 9.36 -7.35
CA ALA A 182 14.49 9.36 -5.89
C ALA A 182 13.12 8.85 -5.43
N LEU A 183 12.04 9.22 -6.11
CA LEU A 183 10.69 8.73 -5.82
C LEU A 183 10.56 7.21 -6.10
N GLU A 184 11.10 6.74 -7.23
CA GLU A 184 11.14 5.31 -7.56
C GLU A 184 11.89 4.50 -6.48
N GLN A 185 13.05 4.99 -6.02
CA GLN A 185 13.82 4.34 -4.96
C GLN A 185 13.08 4.33 -3.62
N LEU A 186 12.43 5.43 -3.25
CA LEU A 186 11.60 5.49 -2.05
C LEU A 186 10.48 4.45 -2.11
N LEU A 187 9.71 4.43 -3.20
CA LEU A 187 8.59 3.51 -3.38
C LEU A 187 9.05 2.05 -3.47
N TYR A 188 10.18 1.79 -4.13
CA TYR A 188 10.80 0.48 -4.19
C TYR A 188 11.10 -0.05 -2.79
N HIS A 189 11.83 0.71 -1.98
CA HIS A 189 12.23 0.26 -0.65
C HIS A 189 11.07 0.18 0.34
N VAL A 190 10.08 1.08 0.25
CA VAL A 190 8.83 0.94 0.99
C VAL A 190 8.08 -0.33 0.55
N GLY A 191 8.06 -0.66 -0.74
CA GLY A 191 7.45 -1.89 -1.23
C GLY A 191 8.14 -3.15 -0.75
N ARG A 192 9.47 -3.19 -0.74
CA ARG A 192 10.23 -4.30 -0.13
C ARG A 192 9.86 -4.48 1.33
N TRP A 193 9.78 -3.39 2.08
CA TRP A 193 9.38 -3.42 3.49
C TRP A 193 7.96 -3.96 3.67
N ILE A 194 6.99 -3.48 2.87
CA ILE A 194 5.59 -3.94 2.93
C ILE A 194 5.51 -5.45 2.68
N TYR A 195 6.18 -5.94 1.64
CA TYR A 195 6.14 -7.36 1.27
C TYR A 195 6.67 -8.26 2.39
N LEU A 196 7.81 -7.91 2.96
CA LEU A 196 8.43 -8.71 4.03
C LEU A 196 7.67 -8.63 5.35
N VAL A 197 7.07 -7.48 5.68
CA VAL A 197 6.23 -7.34 6.89
C VAL A 197 4.94 -8.14 6.77
N ASP A 198 4.29 -8.13 5.60
CA ASP A 198 3.08 -8.92 5.34
C ASP A 198 3.40 -10.41 5.37
N ALA A 199 4.52 -10.83 4.75
CA ALA A 199 4.98 -12.21 4.83
C ALA A 199 5.19 -12.65 6.28
N TRP A 200 5.66 -11.78 7.19
CA TRP A 200 5.77 -12.11 8.62
C TRP A 200 4.39 -12.18 9.30
N ASP A 201 3.50 -11.22 9.04
CA ASP A 201 2.15 -11.15 9.63
C ASP A 201 1.26 -12.36 9.25
N ASP A 202 1.53 -12.94 8.08
CA ASP A 202 0.79 -14.08 7.52
C ASP A 202 1.48 -15.45 7.74
N LEU A 203 2.68 -15.50 8.36
CA LEU A 203 3.43 -16.74 8.64
C LEU A 203 2.58 -17.89 9.20
N GLU A 204 1.74 -17.59 10.20
CA GLU A 204 0.89 -18.59 10.86
C GLU A 204 -0.25 -19.07 9.94
N GLU A 205 -0.89 -18.16 9.19
CA GLU A 205 -1.99 -18.52 8.28
C GLU A 205 -1.47 -19.32 7.08
N ASP A 206 -0.31 -18.94 6.55
CA ASP A 206 0.35 -19.61 5.44
C ASP A 206 0.77 -21.02 5.83
N GLY A 207 1.41 -21.18 7.00
CA GLY A 207 1.77 -22.50 7.53
C GLY A 207 0.56 -23.41 7.74
N ARG A 208 -0.58 -22.87 8.19
CA ARG A 208 -1.82 -23.63 8.40
C ARG A 208 -2.51 -24.02 7.08
N THR A 209 -2.39 -23.20 6.05
CA THR A 209 -3.04 -23.43 4.74
C THR A 209 -2.15 -24.16 3.74
N GLY A 210 -0.85 -24.31 4.06
CA GLY A 210 0.16 -24.84 3.14
C GLY A 210 0.48 -23.86 1.99
N SER A 211 0.15 -22.59 2.15
CA SER A 211 0.45 -21.54 1.16
C SER A 211 1.94 -21.21 1.19
N TYR A 212 2.49 -20.79 0.05
CA TYR A 212 3.88 -20.36 0.00
C TYR A 212 4.09 -19.12 0.86
N ASN A 213 5.16 -19.14 1.67
CA ASN A 213 5.63 -17.98 2.40
C ASN A 213 7.16 -17.84 2.21
N PRO A 214 7.65 -16.68 1.73
CA PRO A 214 9.07 -16.51 1.40
C PRO A 214 9.99 -16.63 2.62
N ILE A 215 9.51 -16.25 3.81
CA ILE A 215 10.27 -16.35 5.05
C ILE A 215 10.39 -17.82 5.49
N ALA A 216 9.29 -18.57 5.43
CA ALA A 216 9.30 -19.99 5.74
C ALA A 216 10.16 -20.79 4.74
N ALA A 217 10.13 -20.44 3.45
CA ALA A 217 10.96 -21.06 2.42
C ALA A 217 12.46 -20.75 2.63
N ARG A 218 12.81 -19.54 3.08
CA ARG A 218 14.20 -19.15 3.37
C ARG A 218 14.76 -19.82 4.62
N PHE A 219 13.92 -19.99 5.65
CA PHE A 219 14.29 -20.47 6.98
C PHE A 219 13.38 -21.62 7.46
N PRO A 220 13.44 -22.81 6.85
CA PRO A 220 12.62 -23.94 7.27
C PRO A 220 12.87 -24.25 8.75
N GLU A 221 11.79 -24.26 9.55
CA GLU A 221 11.79 -24.53 11.00
C GLU A 221 12.64 -23.58 11.87
N GLN A 222 13.24 -22.54 11.28
CA GLN A 222 14.18 -21.63 11.94
C GLN A 222 13.77 -20.16 11.82
N VAL A 223 12.51 -19.87 11.48
CA VAL A 223 12.00 -18.51 11.27
C VAL A 223 12.24 -17.63 12.49
N GLU A 224 11.86 -18.08 13.69
CA GLU A 224 12.04 -17.32 14.93
C GLU A 224 13.52 -17.09 15.27
N ALA A 225 14.38 -18.09 15.04
CA ALA A 225 15.82 -17.96 15.26
C ALA A 225 16.47 -16.93 14.31
N ASN A 226 15.84 -16.66 13.16
CA ASN A 226 16.30 -15.69 12.16
C ASN A 226 15.49 -14.39 12.18
N ARG A 227 14.76 -14.11 13.26
CA ARG A 227 14.00 -12.88 13.43
C ARG A 227 14.86 -11.62 13.29
N ASP A 228 16.04 -11.60 13.91
CA ASP A 228 16.94 -10.44 13.85
C ASP A 228 17.52 -10.20 12.45
N TYR A 229 17.72 -11.28 11.68
CA TYR A 229 18.10 -11.18 10.28
C TYR A 229 17.03 -10.43 9.47
N LEU A 230 15.74 -10.78 9.65
CA LEU A 230 14.64 -10.11 8.98
C LEU A 230 14.51 -8.64 9.39
N ARG A 231 14.63 -8.36 10.70
CA ARG A 231 14.63 -6.97 11.19
C ARG A 231 15.76 -6.15 10.57
N THR A 232 16.94 -6.74 10.40
CA THR A 232 18.07 -6.08 9.73
C THR A 232 17.74 -5.78 8.26
N THR A 233 17.15 -6.72 7.53
CA THR A 233 16.74 -6.53 6.13
C THR A 233 15.65 -5.46 5.98
N LEU A 234 14.65 -5.44 6.87
CA LEU A 234 13.60 -4.42 6.92
C LEU A 234 14.19 -3.04 7.23
N LEU A 235 15.07 -2.95 8.24
CA LEU A 235 15.76 -1.72 8.61
C LEU A 235 16.60 -1.17 7.46
N HIS A 236 17.29 -2.05 6.71
CA HIS A 236 18.04 -1.64 5.53
C HIS A 236 17.13 -1.01 4.46
N SER A 237 15.99 -1.63 4.18
CA SER A 237 14.99 -1.08 3.27
C SER A 237 14.45 0.27 3.77
N LEU A 238 14.10 0.38 5.05
CA LEU A 238 13.65 1.65 5.64
C LEU A 238 14.71 2.75 5.54
N ASN A 239 15.98 2.44 5.80
CA ASN A 239 17.06 3.42 5.71
C ASN A 239 17.28 3.89 4.27
N LEU A 240 17.21 3.01 3.28
CA LEU A 240 17.29 3.40 1.87
C LEU A 240 16.07 4.22 1.42
N ALA A 241 14.86 3.89 1.90
CA ALA A 241 13.67 4.71 1.67
C ALA A 241 13.81 6.12 2.26
N ARG A 242 14.36 6.24 3.47
CA ARG A 242 14.65 7.52 4.15
C ARG A 242 15.71 8.33 3.39
N SER A 243 16.79 7.69 2.95
CA SER A 243 17.83 8.33 2.14
C SER A 243 17.27 8.87 0.81
N ALA A 244 16.42 8.08 0.14
CA ALA A 244 15.74 8.53 -1.07
C ALA A 244 14.77 9.68 -0.79
N CYS A 245 14.04 9.63 0.34
CA CYS A 245 13.14 10.71 0.78
C CYS A 245 13.89 12.01 1.05
N ALA A 246 15.10 11.96 1.60
CA ALA A 246 15.92 13.14 1.88
C ALA A 246 16.33 13.89 0.60
N LEU A 247 16.26 13.24 -0.58
CA LEU A 247 16.51 13.86 -1.88
C LEU A 247 15.25 14.47 -2.51
N LEU A 248 14.09 14.32 -1.87
CA LEU A 248 12.80 14.81 -2.38
C LEU A 248 12.37 16.09 -1.67
N GLU A 249 11.94 17.07 -2.44
CA GLU A 249 11.18 18.21 -1.93
C GLU A 249 9.68 17.86 -1.92
N LEU A 250 9.18 17.42 -0.76
CA LEU A 250 7.78 16.98 -0.58
C LEU A 250 6.82 18.11 -0.19
N GLY A 251 7.34 19.33 -0.01
CA GLY A 251 6.54 20.53 0.22
C GLY A 251 5.61 20.40 1.42
N HIS A 252 4.30 20.57 1.20
CA HIS A 252 3.27 20.54 2.25
C HIS A 252 3.25 19.21 3.03
N TRP A 253 3.66 18.10 2.41
CA TRP A 253 3.57 16.77 2.99
C TRP A 253 4.83 16.30 3.70
N GLN A 254 5.91 17.11 3.75
CA GLN A 254 7.19 16.72 4.33
C GLN A 254 7.04 16.09 5.72
N GLY A 255 6.41 16.81 6.66
CA GLY A 255 6.26 16.34 8.04
C GLY A 255 5.40 15.06 8.16
N ALA A 256 4.37 14.91 7.33
CA ALA A 256 3.53 13.70 7.34
C ALA A 256 4.26 12.48 6.79
N VAL A 257 5.03 12.66 5.70
CA VAL A 257 5.83 11.58 5.10
C VAL A 257 6.99 11.19 6.02
N GLU A 258 7.68 12.15 6.62
CA GLU A 258 8.73 11.88 7.62
C GLU A 258 8.15 11.12 8.82
N ASN A 259 7.02 11.57 9.37
CA ASN A 259 6.36 10.86 10.46
C ASN A 259 6.08 9.38 10.10
N ILE A 260 5.60 9.12 8.88
CA ILE A 260 5.38 7.75 8.39
C ILE A 260 6.70 6.97 8.35
N LEU A 261 7.75 7.48 7.69
CA LEU A 261 8.99 6.74 7.47
C LEU A 261 9.82 6.54 8.75
N TYR A 262 9.81 7.51 9.66
CA TYR A 262 10.66 7.50 10.86
C TYR A 262 9.96 6.93 12.09
N LEU A 263 8.64 7.08 12.21
CA LEU A 263 7.88 6.67 13.41
C LEU A 263 6.80 5.65 13.08
N GLY A 264 6.07 5.88 11.99
CA GLY A 264 4.95 5.05 11.55
C GLY A 264 5.34 3.62 11.19
N LEU A 265 6.22 3.45 10.19
CA LEU A 265 6.66 2.13 9.74
C LEU A 265 7.35 1.34 10.87
N PRO A 266 8.29 1.91 11.66
CA PRO A 266 8.86 1.18 12.80
C PRO A 266 7.84 0.77 13.86
N MET A 267 6.84 1.62 14.15
CA MET A 267 5.75 1.28 15.06
C MET A 267 4.93 0.09 14.53
N VAL A 268 4.60 0.10 13.23
CA VAL A 268 3.84 -0.99 12.59
C VAL A 268 4.64 -2.27 12.56
N GLU A 269 5.93 -2.21 12.22
CA GLU A 269 6.87 -3.33 12.29
C GLU A 269 6.83 -3.96 13.68
N GLU A 270 7.00 -3.15 14.73
CA GLU A 270 7.01 -3.65 16.11
C GLU A 270 5.67 -4.31 16.50
N LEU A 271 4.55 -3.75 16.05
CA LEU A 271 3.23 -4.35 16.28
C LEU A 271 3.06 -5.69 15.55
N VAL A 272 3.61 -5.83 14.35
CA VAL A 272 3.57 -7.08 13.57
C VAL A 272 4.46 -8.15 14.21
N PHE A 273 5.70 -7.82 14.53
CA PHE A 273 6.64 -8.76 15.17
C PHE A 273 6.23 -9.17 16.59
N THR A 274 5.35 -8.42 17.25
CA THR A 274 4.78 -8.77 18.56
C THR A 274 3.38 -9.41 18.47
N GLY A 275 2.87 -9.65 17.26
CA GLY A 275 1.53 -10.25 17.03
C GLY A 275 0.35 -9.35 17.43
N ARG A 276 0.60 -8.08 17.76
CA ARG A 276 -0.43 -7.12 18.23
C ARG A 276 -1.11 -6.37 17.09
N TRP A 277 -0.57 -6.46 15.88
CA TRP A 277 -1.05 -5.70 14.72
C TRP A 277 -2.53 -5.95 14.39
N LYS A 278 -2.96 -7.22 14.31
CA LYS A 278 -4.36 -7.57 13.93
C LYS A 278 -5.38 -6.94 14.89
N ALA A 279 -5.09 -6.92 16.20
CA ALA A 279 -5.94 -6.30 17.22
C ALA A 279 -6.01 -4.77 17.07
N VAL A 280 -4.86 -4.11 16.91
CA VAL A 280 -4.76 -2.65 16.74
C VAL A 280 -5.41 -2.19 15.44
N ASN A 281 -5.21 -2.94 14.35
CA ASN A 281 -5.78 -2.65 13.05
C ASN A 281 -7.31 -2.69 13.08
N HIS A 282 -7.90 -3.68 13.76
CA HIS A 282 -9.34 -3.80 13.92
C HIS A 282 -9.95 -2.66 14.77
N GLN A 283 -9.26 -2.24 15.86
CA GLN A 283 -9.70 -1.09 16.66
C GLN A 283 -9.64 0.23 15.87
N ASN A 284 -8.59 0.45 15.08
CA ASN A 284 -8.45 1.65 14.25
C ASN A 284 -9.50 1.74 13.14
N ARG A 285 -9.86 0.60 12.51
CA ARG A 285 -10.98 0.55 11.56
C ARG A 285 -12.29 0.99 12.20
N ARG A 286 -12.55 0.56 13.44
CA ARG A 286 -13.77 0.94 14.20
C ARG A 286 -13.82 2.40 14.64
N ARG A 287 -12.67 3.06 14.85
CA ARG A 287 -12.63 4.50 15.17
C ARG A 287 -12.92 5.40 13.96
N ILE A 288 -12.77 4.89 12.74
CA ILE A 288 -12.94 5.64 11.48
C ILE A 288 -14.27 5.26 10.78
N SER A 289 -14.71 4.00 10.90
CA SER A 289 -16.03 3.50 10.46
C SER A 289 -17.13 4.00 11.36
#